data_AF-A0A351MA95-F1
#
_entry.id   AF-A0A351MA95-F1
#
_cell.length_a   1.000
_cell.length_b   1.000
_cell.length_c   1.000
_cell.angle_alpha   90.00
_cell.angle_beta   90.00
_cell.angle_gamma   90.00
#
_symmetry.space_group_name_H-M   'P 1'
#
loop_
_entity.id
_entity.type
_entity.pdbx_description
1 polymer ?
#
loop_
_entity_poly.entity_id
_entity_poly.type
_entity_poly.pdbx_seq_one_letter_code
_entity_poly.pdbx_strand_id
1 'polypeptide(L)'
;MSLSTPQIAVQLERVLASDPSTMAVAIRAKARQPWPETLNQRGRQFALRWCESSLAIREALCDVEQHDPATAGLVVLTPLATHEIAEDIAARLARARVFQPEGWDIVRQLFQAKESDARLGCFAWMPQCLIDGAAQGPYPPVANGFLGLETAWQEVLQRFLRIPAARPDAVSLLTWSMTTGADATLDQLPAAARADVMRWLSEAAGSAGEMVLGCVEAGRTVDALPLGLVCGVVFAAEGEGQAALGQAAIRLERFVNDKHIGVPKGRAWARAAEQVVRAAGLEAAR
;
A
#
# COMPACT_ATOMS: atom_id res chain seq x y z
N MET A 1 8.39 20.52 6.03
CA MET A 1 8.86 20.91 7.37
C MET A 1 10.11 20.11 7.70
N SER A 2 11.13 20.73 8.27
CA SER A 2 12.38 20.07 8.69
C SER A 2 12.20 19.43 10.07
N LEU A 3 12.68 18.20 10.24
CA LEU A 3 12.61 17.47 11.51
C LEU A 3 13.44 18.18 12.60
N SER A 4 12.81 18.51 13.72
CA SER A 4 13.40 19.21 14.87
C SER A 4 13.72 18.25 16.02
N THR A 5 14.65 18.66 16.90
CA THR A 5 15.05 17.88 18.09
C THR A 5 13.87 17.55 19.03
N PRO A 6 12.92 18.46 19.33
CA PRO A 6 11.75 18.12 20.13
C PRO A 6 10.85 17.06 19.49
N GLN A 7 10.66 17.09 18.16
CA GLN A 7 9.90 16.06 17.44
C GLN A 7 10.60 14.69 17.52
N ILE A 8 11.93 14.66 17.42
CA ILE A 8 12.73 13.44 17.63
C ILE A 8 12.51 12.89 19.04
N ALA A 9 12.62 13.74 20.07
CA ALA A 9 12.44 13.33 21.46
C ALA A 9 11.02 12.80 21.73
N VAL A 10 9.98 13.46 21.22
CA VAL A 10 8.59 13.02 21.34
C VAL A 10 8.37 11.67 20.63
N GLN A 11 8.90 11.50 19.42
CA GLN A 11 8.77 10.25 18.69
C GLN A 11 9.51 9.10 19.40
N LEU A 12 10.71 9.36 19.91
CA LEU A 12 11.49 8.40 20.71
C LEU A 12 10.74 7.99 21.98
N GLU A 13 10.19 8.95 22.74
CA GLU A 13 9.42 8.66 23.96
C GLU A 13 8.18 7.81 23.66
N ARG A 14 7.46 8.08 22.56
CA ARG A 14 6.30 7.25 22.16
C ARG A 14 6.70 5.80 21.90
N VAL A 15 7.84 5.58 21.24
CA VAL A 15 8.34 4.21 20.97
C VAL A 15 8.72 3.53 22.28
N LEU A 16 9.49 4.22 23.13
CA LEU A 16 9.91 3.68 24.43
C LEU A 16 8.76 3.43 25.40
N ALA A 17 7.67 4.22 25.32
CA ALA A 17 6.46 3.99 26.10
C ALA A 17 5.76 2.67 25.72
N SER A 18 5.83 2.29 24.44
CA SER A 18 5.28 1.03 23.95
C SER A 18 6.22 -0.15 24.18
N ASP A 19 7.52 0.05 24.04
CA ASP A 19 8.55 -0.96 24.21
C ASP A 19 9.81 -0.33 24.85
N PRO A 20 9.93 -0.40 26.19
CA PRO A 20 11.06 0.18 26.91
C PRO A 20 12.42 -0.42 26.54
N SER A 21 12.44 -1.64 25.98
CA SER A 21 13.67 -2.36 25.61
C SER A 21 14.22 -1.97 24.24
N THR A 22 13.50 -1.10 23.50
CA THR A 22 13.89 -0.65 22.17
C THR A 22 15.33 -0.13 22.15
N MET A 23 16.14 -0.68 21.24
CA MET A 23 17.54 -0.29 21.05
C MET A 23 17.76 0.76 19.97
N ALA A 24 17.11 0.59 18.82
CA ALA A 24 17.29 1.48 17.68
C ALA A 24 15.93 1.96 17.15
N VAL A 25 15.83 3.26 16.89
CA VAL A 25 14.66 3.88 16.25
C VAL A 25 15.13 4.61 15.00
N ALA A 26 14.52 4.31 13.85
CA ALA A 26 14.76 5.10 12.65
C ALA A 26 13.65 6.13 12.44
N ILE A 27 14.02 7.38 12.17
CA ILE A 27 13.10 8.47 11.88
C ILE A 27 13.47 9.09 10.54
N ARG A 28 12.49 9.25 9.67
CA ARG A 28 12.69 9.81 8.34
C ARG A 28 12.94 11.32 8.45
N ALA A 29 13.99 11.78 7.79
CA ALA A 29 14.32 13.19 7.65
C ALA A 29 14.86 13.47 6.24
N LYS A 30 14.36 14.52 5.58
CA LYS A 30 14.73 14.84 4.18
C LYS A 30 16.15 15.39 4.03
N ALA A 31 16.69 16.01 5.07
CA ALA A 31 18.01 16.62 5.06
C ALA A 31 18.59 16.62 6.48
N ARG A 32 19.92 16.55 6.56
CA ARG A 32 20.65 16.75 7.81
C ARG A 32 20.36 18.14 8.38
N GLN A 33 20.15 18.21 9.68
CA GLN A 33 19.97 19.44 10.43
C GLN A 33 20.97 19.48 11.60
N PRO A 34 21.16 20.64 12.25
CA PRO A 34 22.04 20.77 13.43
C PRO A 34 21.39 20.15 14.69
N TRP A 35 21.16 18.84 14.68
CA TRP A 35 20.71 18.09 15.84
C TRP A 35 21.87 17.88 16.83
N PRO A 36 21.59 17.72 18.13
CA PRO A 36 22.61 17.28 19.08
C PRO A 36 23.11 15.88 18.71
N GLU A 37 24.34 15.55 19.11
CA GLU A 37 24.91 14.22 18.87
C GLU A 37 24.21 13.12 19.69
N THR A 38 23.62 13.49 20.83
CA THR A 38 22.91 12.57 21.70
C THR A 38 21.64 13.18 22.30
N LEU A 39 20.66 12.33 22.63
CA LEU A 39 19.48 12.68 23.42
C LEU A 39 19.35 11.74 24.61
N ASN A 40 18.99 12.28 25.78
CA ASN A 40 18.74 11.48 26.96
C ASN A 40 17.23 11.26 27.13
N GLN A 41 16.81 10.00 27.21
CA GLN A 41 15.41 9.64 27.40
C GLN A 41 15.29 8.44 28.34
N ARG A 42 14.45 8.55 29.37
CA ARG A 42 14.25 7.50 30.40
C ARG A 42 15.56 7.01 31.06
N GLY A 43 16.53 7.91 31.26
CA GLY A 43 17.82 7.57 31.86
C GLY A 43 18.81 6.86 30.93
N ARG A 44 18.45 6.66 29.65
CA ARG A 44 19.31 6.11 28.59
C ARG A 44 19.78 7.22 27.66
N GLN A 45 21.01 7.10 27.16
CA GLN A 45 21.58 8.01 26.18
C GLN A 45 21.43 7.42 24.77
N PHE A 46 20.75 8.13 23.89
CA PHE A 46 20.54 7.76 22.49
C PHE A 46 21.46 8.58 21.58
N ALA A 47 22.33 7.92 20.82
CA ALA A 47 23.13 8.56 19.79
C ALA A 47 22.24 8.94 18.59
N LEU A 48 22.36 10.17 18.08
CA LEU A 48 21.65 10.62 16.88
C LEU A 48 22.60 10.55 15.69
N ARG A 49 22.29 9.67 14.74
CA ARG A 49 23.15 9.43 13.56
C ARG A 49 22.40 9.72 12.27
N TRP A 50 22.89 10.69 11.51
CA TRP A 50 22.44 10.91 10.14
C TRP A 50 23.03 9.83 9.22
N CYS A 51 22.16 9.06 8.56
CA CYS A 51 22.53 7.93 7.71
C CYS A 51 21.88 8.08 6.33
N GLU A 52 22.68 8.37 5.31
CA GLU A 52 22.19 8.63 3.94
C GLU A 52 21.97 7.35 3.12
N SER A 53 22.48 6.20 3.61
CA SER A 53 22.44 4.93 2.89
C SER A 53 22.21 3.76 3.84
N SER A 54 21.74 2.64 3.28
CA SER A 54 21.57 1.38 4.03
C SER A 54 22.87 0.89 4.67
N LEU A 55 24.03 1.15 4.04
CA LEU A 55 25.33 0.83 4.62
C LEU A 55 25.62 1.65 5.88
N ALA A 56 25.38 2.96 5.85
CA ALA A 56 25.56 3.83 7.01
C ALA A 56 24.63 3.43 8.17
N ILE A 57 23.40 2.99 7.86
CA ILE A 57 22.48 2.47 8.87
C ILE A 57 23.05 1.19 9.51
N ARG A 58 23.56 0.24 8.71
CA ARG A 58 24.18 -0.99 9.23
C ARG A 58 25.36 -0.70 10.15
N GLU A 59 26.24 0.21 9.75
CA GLU A 59 27.39 0.63 10.56
C GLU A 59 26.94 1.19 11.91
N ALA A 60 26.00 2.13 11.91
CA ALA A 60 25.45 2.71 13.13
C ALA A 60 24.77 1.67 14.04
N LEU A 61 24.07 0.68 13.46
CA LEU A 61 23.45 -0.42 14.20
C LEU A 61 24.50 -1.37 14.82
N CYS A 62 25.56 -1.69 14.08
CA CYS A 62 26.66 -2.51 14.61
C CYS A 62 27.37 -1.80 15.77
N ASP A 63 27.55 -0.48 15.69
CA ASP A 63 28.16 0.29 16.76
C ASP A 63 27.31 0.30 18.03
N VAL A 64 26.00 0.55 17.93
CA VAL A 64 25.14 0.61 19.13
C VAL A 64 25.00 -0.74 19.82
N GLU A 65 25.06 -1.85 19.08
CA GLU A 65 24.99 -3.21 19.64
C GLU A 65 26.20 -3.60 20.48
N GLN A 66 27.32 -2.88 20.34
CA GLN A 66 28.49 -3.07 21.20
C GLN A 66 28.31 -2.43 22.60
N HIS A 67 27.27 -1.61 22.78
CA HIS A 67 27.00 -0.89 24.02
C HIS A 67 25.91 -1.57 24.85
N ASP A 68 25.89 -1.31 26.16
CA ASP A 68 24.89 -1.88 27.07
C ASP A 68 23.48 -1.33 26.75
N PRO A 69 22.53 -2.19 26.36
CA PRO A 69 21.17 -1.77 26.02
C PRO A 69 20.43 -1.07 27.16
N ALA A 70 20.80 -1.31 28.41
CA ALA A 70 20.22 -0.66 29.58
C ALA A 70 20.61 0.82 29.71
N THR A 71 21.67 1.26 29.02
CA THR A 71 22.23 2.61 29.14
C THR A 71 22.29 3.37 27.83
N ALA A 72 22.38 2.66 26.70
CA ALA A 72 22.60 3.24 25.39
C ALA A 72 21.48 2.87 24.40
N GLY A 73 21.36 3.66 23.34
CA GLY A 73 20.47 3.41 22.21
C GLY A 73 20.84 4.26 21.00
N LEU A 74 20.11 4.07 19.90
CA LEU A 74 20.37 4.73 18.63
C LEU A 74 19.10 5.34 18.07
N VAL A 75 19.20 6.58 17.60
CA VAL A 75 18.23 7.22 16.72
C VAL A 75 18.89 7.41 15.35
N VAL A 76 18.45 6.63 14.38
CA VAL A 76 18.85 6.77 12.98
C VAL A 76 17.98 7.84 12.33
N LEU A 77 18.60 8.87 11.76
CA LEU A 77 17.94 9.91 10.98
C LEU A 77 18.31 9.70 9.51
N THR A 78 17.34 9.42 8.66
CA THR A 78 17.63 8.97 7.29
C THR A 78 16.63 9.49 6.26
N PRO A 79 17.03 9.77 5.01
CA PRO A 79 16.07 10.08 3.94
C PRO A 79 15.28 8.85 3.48
N LEU A 80 15.80 7.64 3.74
CA LEU A 80 15.23 6.37 3.30
C LEU A 80 13.90 6.06 4.01
N ALA A 81 12.93 5.57 3.28
CA ALA A 81 11.71 4.97 3.80
C ALA A 81 11.92 3.48 4.12
N THR A 82 10.98 2.89 4.86
CA THR A 82 11.04 1.47 5.27
C THR A 82 11.22 0.48 4.11
N HIS A 83 10.67 0.77 2.94
CA HIS A 83 10.77 -0.14 1.77
C HIS A 83 12.09 0.01 1.01
N GLU A 84 12.89 1.05 1.33
CA GLU A 84 14.19 1.33 0.70
C GLU A 84 15.35 0.73 1.51
N ILE A 85 15.07 0.23 2.72
CA ILE A 85 16.05 -0.45 3.58
C ILE A 85 15.93 -1.96 3.45
N ALA A 86 17.06 -2.64 3.58
CA ALA A 86 17.09 -4.11 3.56
C ALA A 86 16.40 -4.71 4.79
N GLU A 87 15.87 -5.91 4.65
CA GLU A 87 15.07 -6.59 5.69
C GLU A 87 15.89 -6.84 6.98
N ASP A 88 17.19 -7.09 6.86
CA ASP A 88 18.10 -7.24 8.01
C ASP A 88 18.22 -5.95 8.84
N ILE A 89 18.18 -4.79 8.17
CA ILE A 89 18.19 -3.48 8.82
C ILE A 89 16.85 -3.26 9.49
N ALA A 90 15.75 -3.50 8.76
CA ALA A 90 14.40 -3.34 9.29
C ALA A 90 14.25 -4.17 10.58
N ALA A 91 14.62 -5.45 10.58
CA ALA A 91 14.49 -6.34 11.75
C ALA A 91 15.16 -5.84 13.04
N ARG A 92 16.19 -4.99 12.94
CA ARG A 92 16.92 -4.41 14.09
C ARG A 92 16.34 -3.08 14.57
N LEU A 93 15.45 -2.46 13.80
CA LEU A 93 14.77 -1.22 14.14
C LEU A 93 13.47 -1.48 14.90
N ALA A 94 13.10 -0.52 15.75
CA ALA A 94 11.82 -0.55 16.45
C ALA A 94 10.64 -0.75 15.49
N ARG A 95 9.85 -1.80 15.74
CA ARG A 95 8.70 -2.20 14.91
C ARG A 95 9.04 -2.48 13.44
N ALA A 96 10.29 -2.85 13.16
CA ALA A 96 10.79 -3.14 11.83
C ALA A 96 10.53 -2.06 10.77
N ARG A 97 10.61 -0.77 11.14
CA ARG A 97 10.27 0.33 10.23
C ARG A 97 11.00 1.64 10.52
N VAL A 98 11.04 2.51 9.50
CA VAL A 98 11.38 3.93 9.64
C VAL A 98 10.12 4.73 9.96
N PHE A 99 10.11 5.43 11.09
CA PHE A 99 9.01 6.29 11.50
C PHE A 99 9.02 7.59 10.71
N GLN A 100 7.86 8.00 10.20
CA GLN A 100 7.70 9.33 9.62
C GLN A 100 7.12 10.26 10.69
N PRO A 101 7.89 11.26 11.14
CA PRO A 101 7.35 12.28 12.02
C PRO A 101 6.36 13.11 11.17
N GLU A 102 5.12 13.22 11.64
CA GLU A 102 4.07 14.15 11.17
C GLU A 102 3.25 13.80 9.92
N GLY A 103 3.52 12.70 9.21
CA GLY A 103 2.78 12.36 7.98
C GLY A 103 1.25 12.33 8.19
N TRP A 104 0.78 11.60 9.20
CA TRP A 104 -0.64 11.54 9.53
C TRP A 104 -1.19 12.84 10.13
N ASP A 105 -0.34 13.69 10.74
CA ASP A 105 -0.77 14.98 11.28
C ASP A 105 -1.07 15.98 10.15
N ILE A 106 -0.24 15.98 9.10
CA ILE A 106 -0.46 16.76 7.88
C ILE A 106 -1.71 16.24 7.17
N VAL A 107 -1.85 14.92 7.01
CA VAL A 107 -3.06 14.34 6.39
C VAL A 107 -4.31 14.73 7.19
N ARG A 108 -4.28 14.69 8.53
CA ARG A 108 -5.40 15.17 9.34
C ARG A 108 -5.74 16.63 9.04
N GLN A 109 -4.75 17.51 8.91
CA GLN A 109 -4.98 18.91 8.52
C GLN A 109 -5.58 19.03 7.11
N LEU A 110 -5.05 18.29 6.13
CA LEU A 110 -5.52 18.29 4.74
C LEU A 110 -6.99 17.87 4.63
N PHE A 111 -7.44 16.92 5.45
CA PHE A 111 -8.82 16.43 5.50
C PHE A 111 -9.70 17.18 6.53
N GLN A 112 -9.14 18.19 7.24
CA GLN A 112 -9.80 18.87 8.36
C GLN A 112 -10.30 17.91 9.47
N ALA A 113 -9.57 16.81 9.68
CA ALA A 113 -9.84 15.81 10.68
C ALA A 113 -9.15 16.14 12.02
N LYS A 114 -9.84 15.87 13.13
CA LYS A 114 -9.29 15.89 14.49
C LYS A 114 -8.61 14.57 14.83
N GLU A 115 -9.22 13.47 14.41
CA GLU A 115 -8.79 12.10 14.70
C GLU A 115 -8.72 11.26 13.42
N SER A 116 -8.04 10.13 13.49
CA SER A 116 -7.89 9.19 12.38
C SER A 116 -7.99 7.74 12.87
N ASP A 117 -8.51 6.86 12.03
CA ASP A 117 -8.61 5.42 12.30
C ASP A 117 -7.24 4.80 12.61
N ALA A 118 -7.15 4.07 13.73
CA ALA A 118 -5.89 3.46 14.18
C ALA A 118 -5.30 2.46 13.17
N ARG A 119 -6.15 1.81 12.34
CA ARG A 119 -5.73 0.87 11.30
C ARG A 119 -4.89 1.53 10.20
N LEU A 120 -5.04 2.85 10.01
CA LEU A 120 -4.22 3.63 9.08
C LEU A 120 -2.73 3.60 9.44
N GLY A 121 -2.40 3.36 10.72
CA GLY A 121 -1.02 3.23 11.20
C GLY A 121 -0.26 2.03 10.64
N CYS A 122 -0.95 1.05 10.03
CA CYS A 122 -0.35 -0.09 9.34
C CYS A 122 0.19 0.28 7.94
N PHE A 123 -0.32 1.35 7.31
CA PHE A 123 0.04 1.74 5.95
C PHE A 123 1.06 2.88 5.95
N ALA A 124 2.33 2.55 6.19
CA ALA A 124 3.40 3.55 6.32
C ALA A 124 3.65 4.38 5.04
N TRP A 125 3.24 3.89 3.87
CA TRP A 125 3.34 4.57 2.57
C TRP A 125 2.23 5.61 2.35
N MET A 126 1.05 5.41 2.97
CA MET A 126 -0.17 6.14 2.64
C MET A 126 -0.14 7.63 2.99
N PRO A 127 0.47 8.08 4.11
CA PRO A 127 0.55 9.51 4.42
C PRO A 127 1.22 10.32 3.31
N GLN A 128 2.35 9.84 2.81
CA GLN A 128 3.10 10.54 1.77
C GLN A 128 2.30 10.57 0.48
N CYS A 129 1.68 9.45 0.07
CA CYS A 129 0.80 9.42 -1.10
C CYS A 129 -0.37 10.40 -0.98
N LEU A 130 -1.04 10.49 0.18
CA LEU A 130 -2.13 11.45 0.39
C LEU A 130 -1.64 12.90 0.40
N ILE A 131 -0.46 13.18 0.95
CA ILE A 131 0.13 14.53 0.89
C ILE A 131 0.43 14.91 -0.56
N ASP A 132 1.05 14.02 -1.34
CA ASP A 132 1.38 14.28 -2.74
C ASP A 132 0.11 14.39 -3.60
N GLY A 133 -0.90 13.58 -3.29
CA GLY A 133 -2.22 13.63 -3.92
C GLY A 133 -2.93 14.98 -3.74
N ALA A 134 -2.59 15.79 -2.73
CA ALA A 134 -3.14 17.14 -2.56
C ALA A 134 -2.79 18.08 -3.72
N ALA A 135 -1.75 17.78 -4.49
CA ALA A 135 -1.40 18.54 -5.71
C ALA A 135 -2.47 18.43 -6.80
N GLN A 136 -3.31 17.39 -6.76
CA GLN A 136 -4.44 17.21 -7.68
C GLN A 136 -5.70 17.99 -7.25
N GLY A 137 -5.65 18.66 -6.09
CA GLY A 137 -6.75 19.42 -5.51
C GLY A 137 -6.93 19.15 -4.01
N PRO A 138 -7.62 20.05 -3.29
CA PRO A 138 -7.88 19.88 -1.87
C PRO A 138 -8.75 18.63 -1.60
N TYR A 139 -8.63 18.06 -0.41
CA TYR A 139 -9.52 16.99 0.04
C TYR A 139 -10.84 17.56 0.55
N PRO A 140 -11.99 16.89 0.31
CA PRO A 140 -13.23 17.22 0.99
C PRO A 140 -13.05 17.09 2.51
N PRO A 141 -13.53 18.07 3.31
CA PRO A 141 -13.51 17.95 4.76
C PRO A 141 -14.30 16.73 5.23
N VAL A 142 -13.75 15.97 6.18
CA VAL A 142 -14.49 14.82 6.74
C VAL A 142 -15.61 15.30 7.67
N ALA A 143 -16.84 14.83 7.44
CA ALA A 143 -18.05 15.38 8.08
C ALA A 143 -18.03 15.39 9.62
N ASN A 144 -17.37 14.42 10.25
CA ASN A 144 -17.31 14.27 11.72
C ASN A 144 -15.94 14.60 12.32
N GLY A 145 -15.03 15.18 11.54
CA GLY A 145 -13.65 15.37 11.98
C GLY A 145 -12.88 14.06 12.21
N PHE A 146 -13.35 12.93 11.67
CA PHE A 146 -12.71 11.63 11.79
C PHE A 146 -12.30 11.09 10.41
N LEU A 147 -11.01 10.88 10.19
CA LEU A 147 -10.49 10.28 8.98
C LEU A 147 -10.57 8.75 9.08
N GLY A 148 -11.60 8.18 8.46
CA GLY A 148 -11.82 6.74 8.40
C GLY A 148 -10.91 6.02 7.42
N LEU A 149 -10.72 4.71 7.64
CA LEU A 149 -9.96 3.83 6.75
C LEU A 149 -10.46 3.89 5.29
N GLU A 150 -11.78 3.77 5.10
CA GLU A 150 -12.38 3.75 3.76
C GLU A 150 -12.25 5.08 3.03
N THR A 151 -12.36 6.21 3.73
CA THR A 151 -12.18 7.54 3.16
C THR A 151 -10.75 7.72 2.64
N ALA A 152 -9.74 7.32 3.43
CA ALA A 152 -8.35 7.39 3.01
C ALA A 152 -8.09 6.49 1.77
N TRP A 153 -8.62 5.27 1.77
CA TRP A 153 -8.50 4.36 0.63
C TRP A 153 -9.18 4.88 -0.62
N GLN A 154 -10.41 5.41 -0.50
CA GLN A 154 -11.13 5.99 -1.64
C GLN A 154 -10.30 7.08 -2.32
N GLU A 155 -9.69 7.97 -1.54
CA GLU A 155 -8.88 9.06 -2.08
C GLU A 155 -7.60 8.56 -2.75
N VAL A 156 -6.92 7.55 -2.19
CA VAL A 156 -5.78 6.92 -2.87
C VAL A 156 -6.21 6.28 -4.19
N LEU A 157 -7.26 5.46 -4.16
CA LEU A 157 -7.76 4.76 -5.35
C LEU A 157 -8.24 5.74 -6.42
N GLN A 158 -8.93 6.82 -6.04
CA GLN A 158 -9.45 7.80 -6.98
C GLN A 158 -8.32 8.63 -7.60
N ARG A 159 -7.37 9.14 -6.80
CA ARG A 159 -6.34 10.07 -7.30
C ARG A 159 -5.22 9.38 -8.06
N PHE A 160 -4.90 8.14 -7.71
CA PHE A 160 -3.80 7.42 -8.34
C PHE A 160 -4.28 6.42 -9.38
N LEU A 161 -5.39 5.72 -9.14
CA LEU A 161 -5.90 4.68 -10.03
C LEU A 161 -7.19 5.06 -10.77
N ARG A 162 -7.76 6.24 -10.51
CA ARG A 162 -9.03 6.70 -11.10
C ARG A 162 -10.22 5.80 -10.76
N ILE A 163 -10.15 5.08 -9.62
CA ILE A 163 -11.23 4.25 -9.12
C ILE A 163 -11.98 5.03 -8.02
N PRO A 164 -13.24 5.46 -8.25
CA PRO A 164 -13.93 6.41 -7.36
C PRO A 164 -14.60 5.75 -6.14
N ALA A 165 -14.19 4.54 -5.75
CA ALA A 165 -14.81 3.77 -4.69
C ALA A 165 -13.77 3.21 -3.71
N ALA A 166 -14.04 3.31 -2.40
CA ALA A 166 -13.20 2.72 -1.36
C ALA A 166 -13.08 1.20 -1.48
N ARG A 167 -14.19 0.54 -1.84
CA ARG A 167 -14.31 -0.91 -1.99
C ARG A 167 -14.88 -1.21 -3.39
N PRO A 168 -14.05 -1.15 -4.44
CA PRO A 168 -14.52 -1.42 -5.79
C PRO A 168 -14.93 -2.89 -5.93
N ASP A 169 -16.04 -3.14 -6.60
CA ASP A 169 -16.47 -4.48 -6.96
C ASP A 169 -15.78 -4.98 -8.25
N ALA A 170 -16.07 -6.22 -8.66
CA ALA A 170 -15.48 -6.79 -9.88
C ALA A 170 -15.83 -6.00 -11.15
N VAL A 171 -17.03 -5.41 -11.23
CA VAL A 171 -17.48 -4.59 -12.36
C VAL A 171 -16.65 -3.30 -12.44
N SER A 172 -16.39 -2.68 -11.29
CA SER A 172 -15.53 -1.49 -11.18
C SER A 172 -14.09 -1.79 -11.59
N LEU A 173 -13.53 -2.94 -11.16
CA LEU A 173 -12.17 -3.35 -11.56
C LEU A 173 -12.07 -3.66 -13.06
N LEU A 174 -13.07 -4.32 -13.63
CA LEU A 174 -13.11 -4.57 -15.08
C LEU A 174 -13.21 -3.26 -15.87
N THR A 175 -14.03 -2.31 -15.41
CA THR A 175 -14.12 -0.98 -16.03
C THR A 175 -12.79 -0.23 -15.94
N TRP A 176 -12.12 -0.30 -14.78
CA TRP A 176 -10.78 0.25 -14.61
C TRP A 176 -9.75 -0.41 -15.53
N SER A 177 -9.80 -1.73 -15.71
CA SER A 177 -8.86 -2.47 -16.56
C SER A 177 -8.90 -2.06 -18.04
N MET A 178 -10.02 -1.49 -18.48
CA MET A 178 -10.21 -0.93 -19.83
C MET A 178 -9.76 0.53 -19.95
N THR A 179 -9.44 1.19 -18.84
CA THR A 179 -8.96 2.58 -18.85
C THR A 179 -7.55 2.64 -19.41
N THR A 180 -7.30 3.56 -20.35
CA THR A 180 -5.98 3.76 -20.94
C THR A 180 -4.95 4.10 -19.85
N GLY A 181 -3.89 3.28 -19.76
CA GLY A 181 -2.81 3.44 -18.80
C GLY A 181 -3.12 2.94 -17.38
N ALA A 182 -4.13 2.07 -17.20
CA ALA A 182 -4.46 1.48 -15.90
C ALA A 182 -3.25 0.80 -15.23
N ASP A 183 -2.50 0.01 -15.98
CA ASP A 183 -1.24 -0.61 -15.57
C ASP A 183 -0.17 0.43 -15.21
N ALA A 184 0.02 1.44 -16.06
CA ALA A 184 0.99 2.50 -15.83
C ALA A 184 0.69 3.29 -14.54
N THR A 185 -0.58 3.50 -14.19
CA THR A 185 -0.97 4.14 -12.93
C THR A 185 -0.64 3.29 -11.70
N LEU A 186 -0.73 1.97 -11.82
CA LEU A 186 -0.36 1.05 -10.74
C LEU A 186 1.17 0.99 -10.55
N ASP A 187 1.93 1.06 -11.64
CA ASP A 187 3.40 1.02 -11.62
C ASP A 187 4.03 2.31 -11.11
N GLN A 188 3.29 3.43 -11.12
CA GLN A 188 3.73 4.69 -10.51
C GLN A 188 3.67 4.67 -8.97
N LEU A 189 2.96 3.71 -8.37
CA LEU A 189 2.91 3.59 -6.92
C LEU A 189 4.21 3.00 -6.36
N PRO A 190 4.65 3.43 -5.17
CA PRO A 190 5.74 2.77 -4.45
C PRO A 190 5.48 1.26 -4.30
N ALA A 191 6.51 0.42 -4.36
CA ALA A 191 6.35 -1.04 -4.34
C ALA A 191 5.51 -1.55 -3.15
N ALA A 192 5.71 -0.98 -1.96
CA ALA A 192 4.91 -1.31 -0.76
C ALA A 192 3.43 -0.90 -0.92
N ALA A 193 3.16 0.25 -1.54
CA ALA A 193 1.80 0.69 -1.83
C ALA A 193 1.12 -0.22 -2.87
N ARG A 194 1.84 -0.60 -3.93
CA ARG A 194 1.34 -1.51 -4.97
C ARG A 194 0.88 -2.84 -4.37
N ALA A 195 1.69 -3.44 -3.48
CA ALA A 195 1.34 -4.70 -2.83
C ALA A 195 0.07 -4.58 -1.95
N ASP A 196 -0.02 -3.55 -1.11
CA ASP A 196 -1.20 -3.33 -0.26
C ASP A 196 -2.45 -2.99 -1.07
N VAL A 197 -2.32 -2.22 -2.14
CA VAL A 197 -3.41 -1.87 -3.04
C VAL A 197 -3.94 -3.11 -3.74
N MET A 198 -3.06 -3.94 -4.33
CA MET A 198 -3.48 -5.19 -4.98
C MET A 198 -4.25 -6.10 -4.01
N ARG A 199 -3.77 -6.21 -2.76
CA ARG A 199 -4.46 -6.96 -1.71
C ARG A 199 -5.82 -6.34 -1.35
N TRP A 200 -5.88 -5.03 -1.16
CA TRP A 200 -7.12 -4.32 -0.84
C TRP A 200 -8.18 -4.46 -1.94
N LEU A 201 -7.79 -4.34 -3.21
CA LEU A 201 -8.67 -4.54 -4.37
C LEU A 201 -9.17 -5.99 -4.45
N SER A 202 -8.29 -6.96 -4.17
CA SER A 202 -8.66 -8.38 -4.16
C SER A 202 -9.69 -8.70 -3.09
N GLU A 203 -9.49 -8.18 -1.87
CA GLU A 203 -10.42 -8.34 -0.75
C GLU A 203 -11.78 -7.66 -1.04
N ALA A 204 -11.78 -6.50 -1.71
CA ALA A 204 -12.99 -5.75 -2.01
C ALA A 204 -13.82 -6.35 -3.15
N ALA A 205 -13.18 -6.77 -4.24
CA ALA A 205 -13.85 -7.22 -5.46
C ALA A 205 -14.18 -8.73 -5.47
N GLY A 206 -13.71 -9.46 -4.46
CA GLY A 206 -14.00 -10.89 -4.26
C GLY A 206 -13.45 -11.78 -5.37
N SER A 207 -14.02 -12.98 -5.50
CA SER A 207 -13.48 -14.04 -6.36
C SER A 207 -13.39 -13.71 -7.85
N ALA A 208 -14.26 -12.84 -8.38
CA ALA A 208 -14.15 -12.35 -9.75
C ALA A 208 -13.06 -11.29 -9.87
N GLY A 209 -12.94 -10.40 -8.88
CA GLY A 209 -11.85 -9.42 -8.80
C GLY A 209 -10.47 -10.08 -8.73
N GLU A 210 -10.33 -11.19 -8.02
CA GLU A 210 -9.09 -11.99 -8.00
C GLU A 210 -8.61 -12.39 -9.40
N MET A 211 -9.54 -12.69 -10.32
CA MET A 211 -9.19 -13.05 -11.70
C MET A 211 -8.73 -11.83 -12.50
N VAL A 212 -9.41 -10.70 -12.33
CA VAL A 212 -8.99 -9.42 -12.94
C VAL A 212 -7.59 -9.05 -12.48
N LEU A 213 -7.32 -9.13 -11.18
CA LEU A 213 -6.00 -8.85 -10.62
C LEU A 213 -4.96 -9.91 -11.02
N GLY A 214 -5.36 -11.15 -11.26
CA GLY A 214 -4.52 -12.17 -11.89
C GLY A 214 -4.07 -11.77 -13.30
N CYS A 215 -4.95 -11.17 -14.11
CA CYS A 215 -4.56 -10.61 -15.41
C CYS A 215 -3.57 -9.45 -15.26
N VAL A 216 -3.77 -8.58 -14.26
CA VAL A 216 -2.84 -7.47 -13.97
C VAL A 216 -1.45 -8.00 -13.61
N GLU A 217 -1.38 -8.99 -12.73
CA GLU A 217 -0.11 -9.65 -12.35
C GLU A 217 0.57 -10.35 -13.53
N ALA A 218 -0.20 -10.89 -14.48
CA ALA A 218 0.30 -11.51 -15.70
C ALA A 218 0.72 -10.50 -16.79
N GLY A 219 0.62 -9.19 -16.53
CA GLY A 219 0.91 -8.15 -17.52
C GLY A 219 -0.13 -8.05 -18.64
N ARG A 220 -1.38 -8.42 -18.34
CA ARG A 220 -2.50 -8.56 -19.29
C ARG A 220 -3.75 -7.82 -18.83
N THR A 221 -3.59 -6.66 -18.20
CA THR A 221 -4.69 -5.86 -17.64
C THR A 221 -5.85 -5.70 -18.62
N VAL A 222 -5.56 -5.34 -19.87
CA VAL A 222 -6.56 -5.13 -20.94
C VAL A 222 -7.30 -6.40 -21.37
N ASP A 223 -6.73 -7.58 -21.14
CA ASP A 223 -7.36 -8.86 -21.50
C ASP A 223 -8.42 -9.28 -20.46
N ALA A 224 -8.50 -8.60 -19.30
CA ALA A 224 -9.35 -9.04 -18.19
C ALA A 224 -10.86 -9.05 -18.53
N LEU A 225 -11.34 -8.06 -19.28
CA LEU A 225 -12.74 -8.02 -19.71
C LEU A 225 -13.04 -9.09 -20.79
N PRO A 226 -12.29 -9.19 -21.90
CA PRO A 226 -12.48 -10.26 -22.89
C PRO A 226 -12.39 -11.67 -22.29
N LEU A 227 -11.43 -11.93 -21.40
CA LEU A 227 -11.29 -13.24 -20.75
C LEU A 227 -12.48 -13.57 -19.84
N GLY A 228 -13.05 -12.56 -19.17
CA GLY A 228 -14.31 -12.71 -18.44
C GLY A 228 -15.44 -13.14 -19.37
N LEU A 229 -15.59 -12.53 -20.54
CA LEU A 229 -16.60 -12.94 -21.53
C LEU A 229 -16.36 -14.37 -22.05
N VAL A 230 -15.11 -14.77 -22.29
CA VAL A 230 -14.73 -16.14 -22.65
C VAL A 230 -15.14 -17.13 -21.56
N CYS A 231 -15.02 -16.75 -20.28
CA CYS A 231 -15.48 -17.57 -19.16
C CYS A 231 -17.00 -17.85 -19.22
N GLY A 232 -17.79 -16.96 -19.83
CA GLY A 232 -19.23 -17.19 -20.05
C GLY A 232 -19.51 -18.39 -20.95
N VAL A 233 -18.62 -18.68 -21.90
CA VAL A 233 -18.70 -19.87 -22.78
C VAL A 233 -18.06 -21.08 -22.12
N VAL A 234 -16.86 -20.92 -21.58
CA VAL A 234 -16.06 -22.03 -21.03
C VAL A 234 -16.72 -22.67 -19.80
N PHE A 235 -17.38 -21.87 -18.97
CA PHE A 235 -18.03 -22.33 -17.75
C PHE A 235 -19.57 -22.34 -17.85
N ALA A 236 -20.13 -22.28 -19.06
CA ALA A 236 -21.57 -22.41 -19.31
C ALA A 236 -22.12 -23.73 -18.75
N ALA A 237 -23.36 -23.74 -18.27
CA ALA A 237 -23.98 -24.96 -17.75
C ALA A 237 -24.21 -25.99 -18.88
N GLU A 238 -24.53 -25.51 -20.07
CA GLU A 238 -24.71 -26.27 -21.31
C GLU A 238 -23.40 -26.95 -21.77
N GLY A 239 -22.26 -26.47 -21.27
CA GLY A 239 -20.93 -26.98 -21.54
C GLY A 239 -20.44 -28.07 -20.58
N GLU A 240 -21.19 -28.36 -19.51
CA GLU A 240 -20.76 -29.33 -18.50
C GLU A 240 -20.56 -30.74 -19.11
N GLY A 241 -19.44 -31.38 -18.75
CA GLY A 241 -19.05 -32.69 -19.29
C GLY A 241 -18.35 -32.66 -20.66
N GLN A 242 -18.24 -31.50 -21.32
CA GLN A 242 -17.52 -31.38 -22.58
C GLN A 242 -16.00 -31.28 -22.36
N ALA A 243 -15.24 -32.28 -22.80
CA ALA A 243 -13.79 -32.35 -22.60
C ALA A 243 -13.03 -31.13 -23.18
N ALA A 244 -13.49 -30.60 -24.33
CA ALA A 244 -12.87 -29.44 -24.97
C ALA A 244 -12.97 -28.17 -24.09
N LEU A 245 -14.10 -27.95 -23.40
CA LEU A 245 -14.27 -26.81 -22.51
C LEU A 245 -13.47 -26.98 -21.22
N GLY A 246 -13.33 -28.20 -20.70
CA GLY A 246 -12.42 -28.50 -19.58
C GLY A 246 -10.96 -28.19 -19.92
N GLN A 247 -10.50 -28.56 -21.12
CA GLN A 247 -9.15 -28.20 -21.60
C GLN A 247 -9.00 -26.69 -21.81
N ALA A 248 -10.03 -26.01 -22.30
CA ALA A 248 -10.03 -24.56 -22.45
C ALA A 248 -9.91 -23.85 -21.09
N ALA A 249 -10.64 -24.32 -20.07
CA ALA A 249 -10.55 -23.79 -18.70
C ALA A 249 -9.12 -23.84 -18.15
N ILE A 250 -8.42 -24.97 -18.31
CA ILE A 250 -7.01 -25.11 -17.88
C ILE A 250 -6.11 -24.14 -18.67
N ARG A 251 -6.32 -24.01 -19.98
CA ARG A 251 -5.54 -23.10 -20.83
C ARG A 251 -5.78 -21.62 -20.50
N LEU A 252 -6.89 -21.27 -19.84
CA LEU A 252 -7.14 -19.90 -19.40
C LEU A 252 -6.26 -19.48 -18.21
N GLU A 253 -5.81 -20.43 -17.39
CA GLU A 253 -5.05 -20.15 -16.16
C GLU A 253 -3.75 -19.37 -16.43
N ARG A 254 -3.09 -19.62 -17.56
CA ARG A 254 -1.87 -18.88 -17.98
C ARG A 254 -2.08 -17.38 -18.17
N PHE A 255 -3.32 -16.94 -18.37
CA PHE A 255 -3.64 -15.52 -18.54
C PHE A 255 -3.95 -14.82 -17.21
N VAL A 256 -4.12 -15.59 -16.13
CA VAL A 256 -4.43 -15.09 -14.78
C VAL A 256 -3.33 -15.46 -13.78
N ASN A 257 -2.06 -15.40 -14.22
CA ASN A 257 -0.89 -15.70 -13.38
C ASN A 257 -0.93 -17.14 -12.81
N ASP A 258 -1.31 -18.10 -13.66
CA ASP A 258 -1.44 -19.53 -13.34
C ASP A 258 -2.39 -19.85 -12.17
N LYS A 259 -3.33 -18.93 -11.89
CA LYS A 259 -4.37 -19.13 -10.88
C LYS A 259 -5.44 -20.07 -11.40
N HIS A 260 -5.83 -21.03 -10.57
CA HIS A 260 -6.92 -21.96 -10.89
C HIS A 260 -8.27 -21.24 -11.04
N ILE A 261 -8.91 -21.45 -12.20
CA ILE A 261 -10.24 -20.89 -12.48
C ILE A 261 -11.30 -21.99 -12.29
N GLY A 262 -11.77 -22.13 -11.05
CA GLY A 262 -12.90 -23.03 -10.75
C GLY A 262 -14.22 -22.51 -11.32
N VAL A 263 -15.18 -23.42 -11.55
CA VAL A 263 -16.51 -23.11 -12.11
C VAL A 263 -17.20 -21.90 -11.43
N PRO A 264 -17.25 -21.80 -10.08
CA PRO A 264 -17.88 -20.65 -9.43
C PRO A 264 -17.18 -19.32 -9.75
N LYS A 265 -15.85 -19.31 -9.80
CA LYS A 265 -15.04 -18.11 -10.10
C LYS A 265 -15.22 -17.70 -11.57
N GLY A 266 -15.10 -18.65 -12.49
CA GLY A 266 -15.30 -18.42 -13.92
C GLY A 266 -16.68 -17.85 -14.23
N ARG A 267 -17.75 -18.41 -13.64
CA ARG A 267 -19.13 -17.88 -13.77
C ARG A 267 -19.32 -16.52 -13.11
N ALA A 268 -18.64 -16.23 -12.00
CA ALA A 268 -18.70 -14.90 -11.38
C ALA A 268 -18.01 -13.84 -12.24
N TRP A 269 -16.86 -14.17 -12.80
CA TRP A 269 -16.12 -13.29 -13.71
C TRP A 269 -16.90 -13.01 -14.99
N ALA A 270 -17.51 -14.05 -15.58
CA ALA A 270 -18.38 -13.91 -16.75
C ALA A 270 -19.56 -12.95 -16.50
N ARG A 271 -20.27 -13.13 -15.39
CA ARG A 271 -21.40 -12.25 -15.02
C ARG A 271 -20.97 -10.79 -14.86
N ALA A 272 -19.83 -10.55 -14.22
CA ALA A 272 -19.29 -9.19 -14.06
C ALA A 272 -18.91 -8.58 -15.42
N ALA A 273 -18.27 -9.34 -16.31
CA ALA A 273 -17.91 -8.89 -17.65
C ALA A 273 -19.12 -8.57 -18.51
N GLU A 274 -20.14 -9.43 -18.51
CA GLU A 274 -21.42 -9.15 -19.18
C GLU A 274 -22.08 -7.87 -18.66
N GLN A 275 -22.04 -7.64 -17.34
CA GLN A 275 -22.61 -6.43 -16.74
C GLN A 275 -21.90 -5.16 -17.23
N VAL A 276 -20.56 -5.19 -17.35
CA VAL A 276 -19.81 -4.07 -17.94
C VAL A 276 -20.24 -3.80 -19.37
N VAL A 277 -20.32 -4.84 -20.22
CA VAL A 277 -20.71 -4.69 -21.63
C VAL A 277 -22.14 -4.14 -21.76
N ARG A 278 -23.07 -4.61 -20.92
CA ARG A 278 -24.46 -4.12 -20.89
C ARG A 278 -24.54 -2.65 -20.47
N ALA A 279 -23.70 -2.22 -19.52
CA ALA A 279 -23.69 -0.85 -19.00
C ALA A 279 -23.01 0.15 -19.95
N ALA A 280 -21.89 -0.24 -20.58
CA ALA A 280 -21.11 0.63 -21.46
C ALA A 280 -21.67 0.72 -22.90
N GLY A 281 -22.44 -0.29 -23.33
CA GLY A 281 -22.83 -0.46 -24.74
C GLY A 281 -21.69 -1.10 -25.57
N LEU A 282 -22.05 -1.84 -26.62
CA LEU A 282 -21.09 -2.64 -27.42
C LEU A 282 -19.99 -1.82 -28.09
N GLU A 283 -20.21 -0.53 -28.37
CA GLU A 283 -19.24 0.34 -29.05
C GLU A 283 -18.14 0.86 -28.12
N ALA A 284 -18.40 1.00 -26.82
CA ALA A 284 -17.40 1.44 -25.83
C ALA A 284 -16.53 0.29 -25.30
N ALA A 285 -16.88 -0.96 -25.62
CA ALA A 285 -16.20 -2.18 -25.17
C ALA A 285 -15.35 -2.85 -26.26
N ARG A 286 -15.24 -2.23 -27.46
CA ARG A 286 -14.34 -2.62 -28.55
C ARG A 286 -13.02 -1.88 -28.46
#